data_AF-A0A2D5K279-F1
#
_entry.id   AF-A0A2D5K279-F1
#
_cell.length_a   1.000
_cell.length_b   1.000
_cell.length_c   1.000
_cell.angle_alpha   90.00
_cell.angle_beta   90.00
_cell.angle_gamma   90.00
#
_symmetry.space_group_name_H-M   'P 1'
#
loop_
_entity.id
_entity.type
_entity.pdbx_description
1 polymer ?
#
loop_
_entity_poly.entity_id
_entity_poly.type
_entity_poly.pdbx_seq_one_letter_code
_entity_poly.pdbx_strand_id
1 'polypeptide(L)' 'GLVYEYALSNKLNVFVSDIWNYGNENDLHYYNIGGSYSNGPSRISLNYGRQRGGLICVGGVCRFVPESNGFNLNLSYSF' A
#
# COMPACT_ATOMS: atom_id res chain seq x y z
N GLY A 1 -10.56 5.38 8.77
CA GLY A 1 -9.50 5.29 7.76
C GLY A 1 -10.01 5.86 6.47
N LEU A 2 -9.22 6.69 5.82
CA LEU A 2 -9.47 7.33 4.53
C LEU A 2 -8.45 6.85 3.50
N VAL A 3 -8.88 6.66 2.26
CA VAL A 3 -8.01 6.37 1.12
C VAL A 3 -8.48 7.23 -0.04
N TYR A 4 -7.53 7.88 -0.69
CA TYR A 4 -7.76 8.63 -1.92
C TYR A 4 -6.77 8.15 -2.98
N GLU A 5 -7.30 7.77 -4.13
CA GLU A 5 -6.52 7.27 -5.27
C GLU A 5 -6.84 8.13 -6.50
N TYR A 6 -5.80 8.49 -7.25
CA TYR A 6 -5.92 9.30 -8.44
C TYR A 6 -5.04 8.76 -9.57
N ALA A 7 -5.69 8.41 -10.68
CA ALA A 7 -5.01 7.99 -11.89
C ALA A 7 -4.74 9.21 -12.79
N LEU A 8 -3.51 9.72 -12.79
CA LEU A 8 -3.11 10.82 -13.68
C LEU A 8 -3.13 10.40 -15.16
N SER A 9 -2.89 9.11 -15.43
CA SER A 9 -2.89 8.54 -16.77
C SER A 9 -3.14 7.04 -16.69
N ASN A 10 -3.38 6.37 -17.82
CA ASN A 10 -3.48 4.90 -17.89
C ASN A 10 -2.20 4.18 -17.42
N LYS A 11 -1.09 4.92 -17.29
CA LYS A 11 0.19 4.40 -16.83
C LYS A 11 0.53 4.80 -15.40
N LEU A 12 0.09 5.97 -14.93
CA LEU A 12 0.52 6.53 -13.65
C LEU A 12 -0.67 6.66 -12.71
N ASN A 13 -0.54 6.04 -11.54
CA ASN A 13 -1.53 6.08 -10.48
C ASN A 13 -0.83 6.45 -9.17
N VAL A 14 -1.44 7.34 -8.39
CA VAL A 14 -0.96 7.75 -7.07
C VAL A 14 -2.08 7.60 -6.05
N PHE A 15 -1.72 7.25 -4.82
CA PHE A 15 -2.68 7.14 -3.74
C PHE A 15 -2.08 7.67 -2.43
N VAL A 16 -2.97 8.16 -1.58
CA VAL A 16 -2.70 8.48 -0.20
C VAL A 16 -3.74 7.79 0.66
N SER A 17 -3.31 7.25 1.79
CA SER A 17 -4.16 6.58 2.75
C SER A 17 -3.75 6.97 4.15
N ASP A 18 -4.76 7.16 5.00
CA ASP A 18 -4.61 7.34 6.42
C ASP A 18 -5.55 6.37 7.13
N ILE A 19 -4.99 5.48 7.94
CA ILE A 19 -5.77 4.56 8.76
C ILE A 19 -5.52 4.94 10.21
N TRP A 20 -6.59 5.09 10.98
CA TRP A 20 -6.50 5.29 12.42
C TRP A 20 -7.15 4.12 13.15
N ASN A 21 -6.56 3.70 14.27
CA ASN A 21 -7.18 2.72 15.16
C ASN A 21 -8.04 3.46 16.18
N TYR A 22 -9.35 3.23 16.15
CA TYR A 22 -10.29 3.81 17.11
C TYR A 22 -10.47 2.85 18.30
N GLY A 23 -10.41 3.36 19.54
CA GLY A 23 -10.67 2.58 20.76
C GLY A 23 -9.43 2.00 21.47
N ASN A 24 -8.25 2.56 21.22
CA ASN A 24 -7.03 2.25 21.96
C ASN A 24 -6.48 3.56 22.57
N GLU A 25 -5.84 3.52 23.74
CA GLU A 25 -5.40 4.75 24.46
C GLU A 25 -4.39 5.62 23.67
N ASN A 26 -3.81 5.08 22.60
CA ASN A 26 -2.94 5.80 21.68
C ASN A 26 -3.56 5.78 20.28
N ASP A 27 -4.15 6.90 19.87
CA ASP A 27 -4.67 7.16 18.53
C ASP A 27 -3.52 7.18 17.50
N LEU A 28 -3.07 5.99 17.10
CA LEU A 28 -2.00 5.82 16.14
C LEU A 28 -2.55 5.93 14.71
N HIS A 29 -2.09 6.97 14.02
CA HIS A 29 -2.32 7.17 12.60
C HIS A 29 -1.27 6.43 11.76
N TYR A 30 -1.75 5.72 10.75
CA TYR A 30 -0.98 4.97 9.77
C TYR A 30 -1.10 5.69 8.44
N TYR A 31 -0.27 6.71 8.26
CA TYR A 31 -0.13 7.39 6.99
C TYR A 31 0.67 6.54 6.01
N ASN A 32 0.16 6.43 4.80
CA ASN A 32 0.78 5.69 3.73
C ASN A 32 0.48 6.36 2.39
N ILE A 33 1.55 6.74 1.70
CA ILE A 33 1.50 7.35 0.37
C ILE A 33 2.22 6.45 -0.61
N GLY A 34 1.66 6.30 -1.81
CA GLY A 34 2.31 5.49 -2.82
C GLY A 34 1.88 5.86 -4.22
N GLY A 35 2.54 5.25 -5.18
CA GLY A 35 2.19 5.36 -6.57
C GLY A 35 2.68 4.16 -7.34
N SER A 36 2.10 3.95 -8.51
CA SER A 36 2.54 2.91 -9.43
C SER A 36 2.59 3.45 -10.85
N TYR A 37 3.63 3.06 -11.55
CA TYR A 37 3.81 3.27 -12.97
C TYR A 37 3.77 1.93 -13.69
N SER A 38 2.79 1.75 -14.57
CA SER A 38 2.59 0.56 -15.37
C SER A 38 2.87 0.87 -16.83
N ASN A 39 3.74 0.10 -17.46
CA ASN A 39 4.02 0.18 -18.88
C ASN A 39 4.02 -1.21 -19.50
N GLY A 40 2.88 -1.57 -20.11
CA GLY A 40 2.65 -2.89 -20.68
C GLY A 40 2.73 -3.99 -19.61
N PRO A 41 3.60 -5.00 -19.77
CA PRO A 41 3.76 -6.10 -18.80
C PRO A 41 4.49 -5.70 -17.51
N SER A 42 5.19 -4.56 -17.50
CA SER A 42 6.00 -4.12 -16.37
C SER A 42 5.23 -3.12 -15.51
N ARG A 43 5.17 -3.36 -14.20
CA ARG A 43 4.62 -2.44 -13.20
C ARG A 43 5.65 -2.17 -12.10
N ILE A 44 5.98 -0.89 -11.92
CA ILE A 44 6.80 -0.41 -10.81
C ILE A 44 5.85 0.25 -9.82
N SER A 45 5.86 -0.19 -8.57
CA SER A 45 5.09 0.41 -7.48
C SER A 45 6.03 0.86 -6.38
N LEU A 46 5.76 2.01 -5.83
CA LEU A 46 6.55 2.65 -4.79
C LEU A 46 5.59 3.12 -3.70
N ASN A 47 5.93 2.82 -2.46
CA ASN A 47 5.10 3.13 -1.31
C ASN A 47 6.00 3.58 -0.16
N TYR A 48 5.62 4.66 0.49
CA TYR A 48 6.27 5.17 1.68
C TYR A 48 5.25 5.36 2.80
N GLY A 49 5.55 4.78 3.96
CA GLY A 49 4.79 5.03 5.17
C GLY A 49 4.74 3.82 6.08
N ARG A 50 3.77 3.83 6.98
CA ARG A 50 3.61 2.78 7.99
C ARG A 50 2.62 1.73 7.50
N GLN A 51 3.14 0.58 7.08
CA GLN A 51 2.34 -0.58 6.74
C GLN A 51 2.00 -1.37 8.01
N ARG A 52 0.70 -1.52 8.27
CA ARG A 52 0.20 -2.37 9.34
C ARG A 52 0.58 -3.83 9.07
N GLY A 53 1.25 -4.44 10.04
CA GLY A 53 1.57 -5.86 10.01
C GLY A 53 0.39 -6.69 10.47
N GLY A 54 0.40 -7.96 10.07
CA GLY A 54 -0.65 -8.91 10.39
C GLY A 54 -0.77 -10.03 9.37
N LEU A 55 -1.78 -10.87 9.56
CA LEU A 55 -2.14 -11.91 8.61
C LEU A 55 -3.06 -11.33 7.54
N ILE A 56 -2.64 -11.40 6.27
CA ILE A 56 -3.51 -11.08 5.12
C ILE A 56 -3.92 -12.38 4.45
N CYS A 57 -5.22 -12.66 4.42
CA CYS A 57 -5.79 -13.83 3.77
C CYS A 57 -6.59 -13.42 2.52
N VAL A 58 -6.20 -13.94 1.35
CA VAL A 58 -6.88 -13.69 0.07
C VAL A 58 -7.07 -15.04 -0.63
N GLY A 59 -8.31 -15.36 -1.02
CA GLY A 59 -8.61 -16.60 -1.75
C GLY A 59 -8.33 -17.89 -0.97
N GLY A 60 -8.43 -17.87 0.36
CA GLY A 60 -8.17 -19.03 1.23
C GLY A 60 -6.70 -19.26 1.60
N VAL A 61 -5.77 -18.45 1.08
CA VAL A 61 -4.35 -18.49 1.46
C VAL A 61 -4.02 -17.29 2.34
N CYS A 62 -3.40 -17.56 3.49
CA CYS A 62 -2.94 -16.54 4.42
C CYS A 62 -1.42 -16.36 4.33
N ARG A 63 -0.97 -15.11 4.18
CA ARG A 63 0.45 -14.74 4.30
C ARG A 63 0.67 -13.75 5.42
N PHE A 64 1.77 -13.91 6.15
CA PHE A 64 2.18 -12.95 7.16
C PHE A 64 2.84 -11.74 6.48
N VAL A 65 2.36 -10.55 6.80
CA VAL A 65 2.96 -9.29 6.37
C VAL A 65 3.58 -8.64 7.60
N PRO A 66 4.92 -8.47 7.66
CA PRO A 66 5.56 -7.82 8.79
C PRO A 66 5.17 -6.34 8.87
N GLU A 67 5.17 -5.80 10.08
CA GLU A 67 5.07 -4.36 10.28
C GLU A 67 6.28 -3.68 9.65
N SER A 68 6.03 -2.72 8.75
CA SER A 68 7.10 -1.97 8.10
C SER A 68 6.79 -0.49 8.21
N ASN A 69 7.79 0.31 8.59
CA ASN A 69 7.71 1.76 8.53
C ASN A 69 8.87 2.24 7.67
N GLY A 70 8.58 2.59 6.43
CA GLY A 70 9.63 3.00 5.51
C GLY A 70 9.24 2.93 4.05
N PHE A 71 10.25 2.76 3.22
CA PHE A 71 10.12 2.76 1.77
C PHE A 71 10.01 1.33 1.24
N ASN A 72 9.00 1.08 0.41
CA ASN A 72 8.78 -0.17 -0.29
C ASN A 72 8.80 0.09 -1.79
N LEU A 73 9.64 -0.66 -2.50
CA LEU A 73 9.71 -0.65 -3.95
C LEU A 73 9.40 -2.05 -4.46
N ASN A 74 8.47 -2.13 -5.39
CA ASN A 74 8.01 -3.38 -5.97
C ASN A 74 8.05 -3.29 -7.50
N LEU A 75 8.79 -4.20 -8.11
CA LEU A 75 8.82 -4.40 -9.56
C LEU A 75 8.10 -5.70 -9.87
N SER A 76 7.03 -5.61 -10.64
CA SER A 76 6.28 -6.76 -11.13
C SER A 76 6.36 -6.80 -12.65
N TYR A 77 6.59 -7.99 -13.20
CA TYR A 77 6.59 -8.25 -14.63
C TYR A 77 5.65 -9.41 -14.89
N SER A 78 4.70 -9.24 -15.79
CA SER A 78 3.76 -10.28 -16.21
C SER A 78 4.12 -10.74 -17.62
N PHE A 79 4.32 -12.05 -17.80
CA PHE A 79 4.71 -12.67 -19.07
C PHE A 79 3.51 -12.95 -19.99
#